data_AF-A0A2B4SZR7-F1
#
_entry.id   AF-A0A2B4SZR7-F1
#
_cell.length_a   1.000
_cell.length_b   1.000
_cell.length_c   1.000
_cell.angle_alpha   90.00
_cell.angle_beta   90.00
_cell.angle_gamma   90.00
#
_symmetry.space_group_name_H-M   'P 1'
#
loop_
_entity.id
_entity.type
_entity.pdbx_description
1 polymer ?
#
loop_
_entity_poly.entity_id
_entity_poly.type
_entity_poly.pdbx_seq_one_letter_code
_entity_poly.pdbx_strand_id
1 'polypeptide(L)'
;MQTAHSFCVLPLIKRLLFATARALSTKDCLVLLIALYVRQFGKNHVMRLVILESYEQVSEWAAKFVRNKILKYNPGPGNYFVLGLPTGGTPKGMYKKLVEFHKKGELSFKYVKTFNMDEYVGLPRDHPESYHSFMWENFFKHIDIDPSNAHVLDGNASDLVKECDDFEDKITAAGGVHLFIGGIGSDGHIAFNEPGSSLVSRTRVKSLAKETIVANARFFDNDMTKVPTMALTVGVGTVMDAREVLILITGVHKAYALRCATEEGVNHMCTVSAFQQHPRTIFVVDDDATLELKVRTVKYFKGLMDVHNKLVEDPQDPTDAPPSAKRLKSVSDDDGGN
;
A
#
# COMPACT_ATOMS: atom_id res chain seq x y z
N MET A 1 38.66 -2.72 2.48
CA MET A 1 38.48 -4.15 2.76
C MET A 1 37.04 -4.50 2.33
N GLN A 2 36.88 -4.93 1.08
CA GLN A 2 35.60 -5.26 0.45
C GLN A 2 35.27 -6.73 0.75
N THR A 3 34.04 -7.03 1.17
CA THR A 3 33.53 -8.40 1.18
C THR A 3 32.18 -8.46 0.50
N ALA A 4 32.22 -8.98 -0.72
CA ALA A 4 31.08 -9.38 -1.53
C ALA A 4 30.45 -10.65 -0.96
N HIS A 5 29.16 -10.61 -0.61
CA HIS A 5 28.33 -11.79 -0.35
C HIS A 5 26.98 -11.60 -1.08
N SER A 6 26.99 -11.75 -2.40
CA SER A 6 25.78 -11.98 -3.21
C SER A 6 26.14 -12.52 -4.59
N PHE A 7 26.74 -13.70 -4.63
CA PHE A 7 26.88 -14.50 -5.86
C PHE A 7 26.89 -15.99 -5.48
N CYS A 8 25.81 -16.51 -4.90
CA CYS A 8 25.71 -17.94 -4.55
C CYS A 8 24.37 -18.57 -4.96
N VAL A 9 23.81 -18.17 -6.11
CA VAL A 9 22.63 -18.85 -6.68
C VAL A 9 22.89 -19.36 -8.11
N LEU A 10 23.85 -18.76 -8.84
CA LEU A 10 24.26 -19.23 -10.16
C LEU A 10 24.87 -20.65 -10.19
N PRO A 11 25.68 -21.10 -9.21
CA PRO A 11 26.31 -22.44 -9.29
C PRO A 11 25.31 -23.58 -9.12
N LEU A 12 24.24 -23.38 -8.32
CA LEU A 12 23.21 -24.39 -8.05
C LEU A 12 22.30 -24.59 -9.26
N ILE A 13 21.94 -23.49 -9.94
CA ILE A 13 21.16 -23.50 -11.19
C ILE A 13 21.96 -24.17 -12.31
N LYS A 14 23.28 -23.90 -12.41
CA LYS A 14 24.17 -24.61 -13.35
C LYS A 14 24.19 -26.12 -13.10
N ARG A 15 24.23 -26.58 -11.83
CA ARG A 15 24.25 -28.02 -11.51
C ARG A 15 22.92 -28.72 -11.81
N LEU A 16 21.77 -28.08 -11.58
CA LEU A 16 20.46 -28.62 -11.97
C LEU A 16 20.26 -28.66 -13.50
N LEU A 17 20.74 -27.64 -14.22
CA LEU A 17 20.68 -27.58 -15.69
C LEU A 17 21.56 -28.65 -16.33
N PHE A 18 22.76 -28.92 -15.79
CA PHE A 18 23.64 -29.96 -16.33
C PHE A 18 23.14 -31.39 -16.08
N ALA A 19 22.41 -31.63 -14.99
CA ALA A 19 21.84 -32.94 -14.69
C ALA A 19 20.62 -33.30 -15.56
N THR A 20 19.87 -32.29 -16.02
CA THR A 20 18.64 -32.48 -16.83
C THR A 20 18.87 -32.32 -18.34
N ALA A 21 19.91 -31.59 -18.76
CA ALA A 21 20.23 -31.39 -20.19
C ALA A 21 20.78 -32.63 -20.91
N ARG A 22 21.08 -33.73 -20.19
CA ARG A 22 21.51 -34.99 -20.83
C ARG A 22 20.36 -35.80 -21.45
N ALA A 23 19.11 -35.41 -21.23
CA ALA A 23 17.93 -36.18 -21.67
C ALA A 23 16.95 -35.39 -22.58
N LEU A 24 17.24 -34.13 -22.90
CA LEU A 24 16.33 -33.23 -23.62
C LEU A 24 16.99 -32.73 -24.91
N SER A 25 16.23 -32.64 -26.00
CA SER A 25 16.76 -32.10 -27.26
C SER A 25 17.09 -30.61 -27.10
N THR A 26 17.95 -30.06 -27.97
CA THR A 26 18.29 -28.62 -27.98
C THR A 26 17.06 -27.72 -28.12
N LYS A 27 15.99 -28.19 -28.77
CA LYS A 27 14.70 -27.49 -28.85
C LYS A 27 13.96 -27.50 -27.50
N ASP A 28 13.98 -28.62 -26.78
CA ASP A 28 13.29 -28.74 -25.49
C ASP A 28 13.98 -27.92 -24.40
N CYS A 29 15.31 -27.84 -24.40
CA CYS A 29 16.06 -26.94 -23.52
C CYS A 29 15.75 -25.46 -23.81
N LEU A 30 15.58 -25.07 -25.07
CA LEU A 30 15.22 -23.70 -25.45
C LEU A 30 13.78 -23.36 -25.02
N VAL A 31 12.83 -24.29 -25.19
CA VAL A 31 11.45 -24.13 -24.71
C VAL A 31 11.42 -24.05 -23.18
N LEU A 32 12.21 -24.87 -22.48
CA LEU A 32 12.31 -24.79 -21.01
C LEU A 32 12.92 -23.47 -20.56
N LEU A 33 13.96 -22.97 -21.24
CA LEU A 33 14.58 -21.67 -20.96
C LEU A 33 13.60 -20.53 -21.23
N ILE A 34 12.84 -20.56 -22.33
CA ILE A 34 11.80 -19.58 -22.62
C ILE A 34 10.67 -19.68 -21.60
N ALA A 35 10.22 -20.87 -21.21
CA ALA A 35 9.18 -21.06 -20.19
C ALA A 35 9.64 -20.62 -18.80
N LEU A 36 10.91 -20.86 -18.44
CA LEU A 36 11.53 -20.35 -17.21
C LEU A 36 11.72 -18.84 -17.28
N TYR A 37 12.12 -18.29 -18.42
CA TYR A 37 12.25 -16.85 -18.64
C TYR A 37 10.88 -16.17 -18.60
N VAL A 38 9.83 -16.74 -19.18
CA VAL A 38 8.44 -16.27 -19.07
C VAL A 38 7.87 -16.49 -17.66
N ARG A 39 8.27 -17.53 -16.91
CA ARG A 39 7.89 -17.65 -15.48
C ARG A 39 8.63 -16.67 -14.57
N GLN A 40 9.89 -16.37 -14.88
CA GLN A 40 10.77 -15.50 -14.09
C GLN A 40 10.52 -14.01 -14.41
N PHE A 41 10.31 -13.66 -15.68
CA PHE A 41 10.11 -12.30 -16.21
C PHE A 41 8.70 -12.01 -16.71
N GLY A 42 7.87 -13.02 -16.97
CA GLY A 42 6.43 -12.85 -17.28
C GLY A 42 5.56 -12.64 -16.03
N LYS A 43 6.17 -12.40 -14.87
CA LYS A 43 5.55 -11.55 -13.84
C LYS A 43 5.52 -10.12 -14.38
N ASN A 44 4.58 -9.90 -15.30
CA ASN A 44 4.40 -8.69 -16.08
C ASN A 44 4.55 -7.44 -15.19
N HIS A 45 5.62 -6.68 -15.42
CA HIS A 45 5.85 -5.34 -14.88
C HIS A 45 4.87 -4.37 -15.52
N VAL A 46 3.58 -4.56 -15.26
CA VAL A 46 2.53 -3.71 -15.81
C VAL A 46 1.88 -3.01 -14.63
N MET A 47 2.24 -1.73 -14.49
CA MET A 47 1.47 -0.77 -13.72
C MET A 47 -0.02 -0.92 -14.12
N ARG A 48 -0.88 -1.05 -13.12
CA ARG A 48 -2.33 -1.09 -13.35
C ARG A 48 -2.92 0.27 -13.01
N LEU A 49 -3.76 0.79 -13.89
CA LEU A 49 -4.61 1.94 -13.61
C LEU A 49 -6.06 1.47 -13.64
N VAL A 50 -6.75 1.64 -12.53
CA VAL A 50 -8.16 1.33 -12.32
C VAL A 50 -8.90 2.65 -12.31
N ILE A 51 -9.80 2.84 -13.27
CA ILE A 51 -10.53 4.11 -13.45
C ILE A 51 -11.99 3.85 -13.13
N LEU A 52 -12.50 4.54 -12.11
CA LEU A 52 -13.85 4.40 -11.58
C LEU A 52 -14.58 5.74 -11.69
N GLU A 53 -15.90 5.73 -11.56
CA GLU A 53 -16.68 6.94 -11.86
C GLU A 53 -16.60 7.98 -10.74
N SER A 54 -16.40 7.56 -9.49
CA SER A 54 -16.47 8.45 -8.33
C SER A 54 -15.55 8.06 -7.18
N TYR A 55 -15.36 8.99 -6.24
CA TYR A 55 -14.66 8.78 -4.97
C TYR A 55 -15.21 7.59 -4.17
N GLU A 56 -16.53 7.40 -4.15
CA GLU A 56 -17.18 6.29 -3.45
C GLU A 56 -16.80 4.95 -4.08
N GLN A 57 -16.78 4.88 -5.41
CA GLN A 57 -16.36 3.66 -6.12
C GLN A 57 -14.88 3.37 -5.90
N VAL A 58 -13.99 4.39 -5.94
CA VAL A 58 -12.57 4.24 -5.60
C VAL A 58 -12.40 3.69 -4.19
N SER A 59 -13.13 4.26 -3.24
CA SER A 59 -13.12 3.86 -1.84
C SER A 59 -13.56 2.40 -1.66
N GLU A 60 -14.64 1.99 -2.31
CA GLU A 60 -15.16 0.62 -2.24
C GLU A 60 -14.22 -0.38 -2.92
N TRP A 61 -13.72 -0.06 -4.11
CA TRP A 61 -12.80 -0.93 -4.85
C TRP A 61 -11.52 -1.17 -4.05
N ALA A 62 -10.93 -0.10 -3.50
CA ALA A 62 -9.75 -0.19 -2.65
C ALA A 62 -9.99 -1.05 -1.41
N ALA A 63 -11.14 -0.87 -0.74
CA ALA A 63 -11.48 -1.65 0.44
C ALA A 63 -11.69 -3.14 0.10
N LYS A 64 -12.38 -3.46 -1.00
CA LYS A 64 -12.54 -4.85 -1.48
C LYS A 64 -11.20 -5.48 -1.82
N PHE A 65 -10.31 -4.72 -2.45
CA PHE A 65 -8.96 -5.18 -2.76
C PHE A 65 -8.17 -5.52 -1.49
N VAL A 66 -8.14 -4.61 -0.50
CA VAL A 66 -7.48 -4.84 0.79
C VAL A 66 -8.08 -6.05 1.51
N ARG A 67 -9.42 -6.15 1.59
CA ARG A 67 -10.14 -7.30 2.16
C ARG A 67 -9.68 -8.60 1.49
N ASN A 68 -9.76 -8.68 0.17
CA ASN A 68 -9.40 -9.87 -0.58
C ASN A 68 -7.92 -10.26 -0.41
N LYS A 69 -7.01 -9.29 -0.27
CA LYS A 69 -5.59 -9.55 0.00
C LYS A 69 -5.38 -10.17 1.38
N ILE A 70 -6.02 -9.61 2.41
CA ILE A 70 -5.93 -10.12 3.78
C ILE A 70 -6.53 -11.55 3.83
N LEU A 71 -7.73 -11.74 3.28
CA LEU A 71 -8.40 -13.06 3.26
C LEU A 71 -7.59 -14.11 2.51
N LYS A 72 -7.06 -13.77 1.33
CA LYS A 72 -6.22 -14.67 0.55
C LYS A 72 -4.89 -15.00 1.23
N TYR A 73 -4.31 -14.05 1.96
CA TYR A 73 -3.09 -14.29 2.72
C TYR A 73 -3.34 -15.21 3.93
N ASN A 74 -4.54 -15.13 4.51
CA ASN A 74 -4.97 -15.89 5.68
C ASN A 74 -4.00 -15.74 6.87
N PRO A 75 -3.88 -14.54 7.43
CA PRO A 75 -2.96 -14.30 8.52
C PRO A 75 -3.41 -15.03 9.80
N GLY A 76 -2.43 -15.42 10.61
CA GLY A 76 -2.63 -16.20 11.84
C GLY A 76 -1.51 -15.96 12.86
N PRO A 77 -1.53 -16.65 14.00
CA PRO A 77 -0.46 -16.57 14.99
C PRO A 77 0.91 -16.85 14.35
N GLY A 78 1.86 -15.93 14.50
CA GLY A 78 3.19 -16.04 13.91
C GLY A 78 3.28 -15.77 12.40
N ASN A 79 2.16 -15.51 11.72
CA ASN A 79 2.10 -15.19 10.30
C ASN A 79 1.19 -13.98 10.04
N TYR A 80 1.72 -12.78 10.27
CA TYR A 80 0.96 -11.53 10.18
C TYR A 80 0.90 -11.00 8.74
N PHE A 81 -0.22 -10.38 8.38
CA PHE A 81 -0.29 -9.55 7.18
C PHE A 81 0.16 -8.12 7.52
N VAL A 82 1.15 -7.60 6.79
CA VAL A 82 1.76 -6.29 7.08
C VAL A 82 1.25 -5.25 6.10
N LEU A 83 0.65 -4.18 6.61
CA LEU A 83 -0.06 -3.16 5.85
C LEU A 83 0.57 -1.77 6.06
N GLY A 84 0.97 -1.11 4.97
CA GLY A 84 1.33 0.31 5.00
C GLY A 84 0.09 1.18 4.81
N LEU A 85 -0.12 2.21 5.63
CA LEU A 85 -1.36 2.99 5.65
C LEU A 85 -1.15 4.51 5.54
N PRO A 86 -1.95 5.23 4.71
CA PRO A 86 -1.91 6.68 4.61
C PRO A 86 -2.92 7.36 5.54
N THR A 87 -2.79 8.67 5.71
CA THR A 87 -3.82 9.54 6.29
C THR A 87 -4.44 10.46 5.22
N GLY A 88 -5.19 11.49 5.62
CA GLY A 88 -5.77 12.48 4.72
C GLY A 88 -7.19 12.18 4.26
N GLY A 89 -7.73 13.02 3.37
CA GLY A 89 -9.13 12.92 2.92
C GLY A 89 -9.42 11.68 2.08
N THR A 90 -8.53 11.34 1.15
CA THR A 90 -8.72 10.27 0.17
C THR A 90 -8.95 8.88 0.78
N PRO A 91 -8.19 8.39 1.78
CA PRO A 91 -8.40 7.03 2.30
C PRO A 91 -9.60 6.90 3.25
N LYS A 92 -10.27 8.00 3.67
CA LYS A 92 -11.38 7.91 4.65
C LYS A 92 -12.51 7.01 4.20
N GLY A 93 -12.87 7.05 2.92
CA GLY A 93 -13.92 6.19 2.36
C GLY A 93 -13.54 4.71 2.38
N MET A 94 -12.29 4.40 2.06
CA MET A 94 -11.73 3.04 2.18
C MET A 94 -11.80 2.54 3.62
N TYR A 95 -11.38 3.36 4.60
CA TYR A 95 -11.46 2.99 6.02
C TYR A 95 -12.90 2.71 6.47
N LYS A 96 -13.87 3.56 6.09
CA LYS A 96 -15.29 3.32 6.39
C LYS A 96 -15.76 1.96 5.85
N LYS A 97 -15.40 1.62 4.61
CA LYS A 97 -15.76 0.33 4.00
C LYS A 97 -15.08 -0.86 4.66
N LEU A 98 -13.81 -0.74 5.06
CA LEU A 98 -13.10 -1.78 5.82
C LEU A 98 -13.74 -2.02 7.19
N VAL A 99 -14.17 -0.96 7.88
CA VAL A 99 -14.93 -1.04 9.14
C VAL A 99 -16.29 -1.72 8.90
N GLU A 100 -16.98 -1.40 7.81
CA GLU A 100 -18.24 -2.09 7.44
C GLU A 100 -18.02 -3.60 7.25
N PHE A 101 -16.99 -4.01 6.52
CA PHE A 101 -16.66 -5.44 6.34
C PHE A 101 -16.34 -6.12 7.67
N HIS A 102 -15.59 -5.45 8.55
CA HIS A 102 -15.30 -5.98 9.88
C HIS A 102 -16.57 -6.17 10.72
N LYS A 103 -17.44 -5.15 10.80
CA LYS A 103 -18.70 -5.21 11.55
C LYS A 103 -19.68 -6.27 11.03
N LYS A 104 -19.60 -6.61 9.74
CA LYS A 104 -20.37 -7.72 9.14
C LYS A 104 -19.75 -9.10 9.38
N GLY A 105 -18.57 -9.18 9.98
CA GLY A 105 -17.84 -10.43 10.20
C GLY A 105 -17.15 -10.97 8.95
N GLU A 106 -16.98 -10.15 7.91
CA GLU A 106 -16.33 -10.53 6.64
C GLU A 106 -14.80 -10.36 6.67
N LEU A 107 -14.27 -9.61 7.65
CA LEU A 107 -12.84 -9.28 7.74
C LEU A 107 -12.40 -9.13 9.21
N SER A 108 -11.22 -9.64 9.54
CA SER A 108 -10.57 -9.46 10.85
C SER A 108 -9.17 -8.88 10.67
N PHE A 109 -8.78 -8.00 11.59
CA PHE A 109 -7.48 -7.35 11.69
C PHE A 109 -6.64 -7.89 12.85
N LYS A 110 -7.11 -8.94 13.55
CA LYS A 110 -6.41 -9.54 14.70
C LYS A 110 -4.96 -9.94 14.42
N TYR A 111 -4.68 -10.42 13.21
CA TYR A 111 -3.33 -10.81 12.77
C TYR A 111 -2.79 -9.88 11.66
N VAL A 112 -3.18 -8.61 11.70
CA VAL A 112 -2.65 -7.55 10.83
C VAL A 112 -1.72 -6.65 11.64
N LYS A 113 -0.57 -6.30 11.06
CA LYS A 113 0.31 -5.23 11.53
C LYS A 113 0.22 -4.04 10.60
N THR A 114 0.09 -2.84 11.13
CA THR A 114 0.01 -1.61 10.33
C THR A 114 1.22 -0.72 10.56
N PHE A 115 1.67 -0.05 9.51
CA PHE A 115 2.73 0.97 9.55
C PHE A 115 2.24 2.21 8.81
N ASN A 116 2.03 3.30 9.54
CA ASN A 116 1.64 4.57 8.95
C ASN A 116 2.82 5.29 8.28
N MET A 117 2.51 6.09 7.27
CA MET A 117 3.51 6.78 6.45
C MET A 117 4.27 7.88 7.18
N ASP A 118 3.62 8.56 8.11
CA ASP A 118 4.13 9.82 8.65
C ASP A 118 3.44 10.22 9.97
N GLU A 119 4.06 11.19 10.65
CA GLU A 119 3.49 11.94 11.77
C GLU A 119 4.18 13.32 11.87
N TYR A 120 3.46 14.35 12.33
CA TYR A 120 4.02 15.67 12.60
C TYR A 120 5.00 15.65 13.78
N VAL A 121 6.11 16.39 13.64
CA VAL A 121 7.06 16.58 14.74
C VAL A 121 6.54 17.66 15.70
N GLY A 122 6.60 17.37 17.00
CA GLY A 122 6.27 18.32 18.07
C GLY A 122 4.76 18.58 18.28
N LEU A 123 3.89 17.86 17.56
CA LEU A 123 2.45 17.93 17.77
C LEU A 123 2.04 16.89 18.83
N PRO A 124 1.28 17.25 19.89
CA PRO A 124 0.86 16.28 20.90
C PRO A 124 0.15 15.08 20.27
N ARG A 125 0.45 13.87 20.76
CA ARG A 125 -0.13 12.63 20.21
C ARG A 125 -1.65 12.64 20.23
N ASP A 126 -2.26 13.22 21.25
CA ASP A 126 -3.71 13.34 21.44
C ASP A 126 -4.33 14.59 20.77
N HIS A 127 -3.51 15.43 20.13
CA HIS A 127 -4.01 16.55 19.35
C HIS A 127 -4.96 16.04 18.25
N PRO A 128 -6.13 16.68 18.00
CA PRO A 128 -7.12 16.18 17.04
C PRO A 128 -6.57 16.02 15.61
N GLU A 129 -5.61 16.87 15.23
CA GLU A 129 -4.97 16.86 13.91
C GLU A 129 -3.67 16.03 13.84
N SER A 130 -3.28 15.33 14.91
CA SER A 130 -2.20 14.34 14.83
C SER A 130 -2.62 13.15 13.98
N TYR A 131 -1.66 12.49 13.36
CA TYR A 131 -1.95 11.29 12.58
C TYR A 131 -2.23 10.07 13.47
N HIS A 132 -1.73 10.06 14.71
CA HIS A 132 -2.20 9.18 15.80
C HIS A 132 -3.71 9.32 16.03
N SER A 133 -4.21 10.53 16.28
CA SER A 133 -5.64 10.81 16.48
C SER A 133 -6.44 10.50 15.22
N PHE A 134 -5.96 10.89 14.05
CA PHE A 134 -6.62 10.58 12.77
C PHE A 134 -6.87 9.08 12.63
N MET A 135 -5.84 8.25 12.82
CA MET A 135 -5.94 6.81 12.61
C MET A 135 -6.81 6.15 13.67
N TRP A 136 -6.70 6.60 14.93
CA TRP A 136 -7.55 6.13 16.01
C TRP A 136 -9.03 6.42 15.74
N GLU A 137 -9.34 7.68 15.43
CA GLU A 137 -10.71 8.16 15.25
C GLU A 137 -11.40 7.58 14.01
N ASN A 138 -10.65 7.44 12.91
CA ASN A 138 -11.22 7.05 11.61
C ASN A 138 -11.11 5.54 11.33
N PHE A 139 -10.27 4.79 12.04
CA PHE A 139 -10.04 3.38 11.73
C PHE A 139 -9.82 2.47 12.94
N PHE A 140 -8.72 2.63 13.69
CA PHE A 140 -8.24 1.62 14.63
C PHE A 140 -9.23 1.29 15.75
N LYS A 141 -9.96 2.27 16.30
CA LYS A 141 -10.94 2.01 17.37
C LYS A 141 -12.22 1.28 16.92
N HIS A 142 -12.39 1.09 15.61
CA HIS A 142 -13.59 0.49 15.02
C HIS A 142 -13.38 -0.93 14.49
N ILE A 143 -12.18 -1.49 14.70
CA ILE A 143 -11.77 -2.82 14.24
C ILE A 143 -11.11 -3.61 15.37
N ASP A 144 -10.87 -4.90 15.17
CA ASP A 144 -10.27 -5.82 16.14
C ASP A 144 -8.73 -5.91 16.03
N ILE A 145 -8.06 -4.83 15.59
CA ILE A 145 -6.60 -4.78 15.57
C ILE A 145 -6.05 -4.70 17.00
N ASP A 146 -5.01 -5.46 17.29
CA ASP A 146 -4.25 -5.31 18.54
C ASP A 146 -3.48 -3.97 18.49
N PRO A 147 -3.64 -3.07 19.47
CA PRO A 147 -2.93 -1.79 19.48
C PRO A 147 -1.41 -1.91 19.38
N SER A 148 -0.82 -3.00 19.88
CA SER A 148 0.64 -3.25 19.77
C SER A 148 1.09 -3.55 18.35
N ASN A 149 0.16 -3.89 17.45
CA ASN A 149 0.40 -4.12 16.03
C ASN A 149 0.07 -2.88 15.17
N ALA A 150 -0.31 -1.75 15.78
CA ALA A 150 -0.56 -0.50 15.08
C ALA A 150 0.60 0.49 15.26
N HIS A 151 1.46 0.61 14.24
CA HIS A 151 2.66 1.41 14.30
C HIS A 151 2.50 2.74 13.56
N VAL A 152 2.68 3.84 14.29
CA VAL A 152 2.73 5.22 13.76
C VAL A 152 3.98 5.87 14.36
N LEU A 153 4.74 6.61 13.55
CA LEU A 153 5.95 7.31 13.97
C LEU A 153 5.69 8.20 15.20
N ASP A 154 6.65 8.27 16.12
CA ASP A 154 6.58 9.18 17.26
C ASP A 154 7.25 10.52 16.95
N GLY A 155 6.45 11.49 16.49
CA GLY A 155 6.91 12.85 16.23
C GLY A 155 7.35 13.63 17.48
N ASN A 156 7.18 13.09 18.69
CA ASN A 156 7.66 13.69 19.94
C ASN A 156 8.81 12.90 20.58
N ALA A 157 9.41 11.95 19.85
CA ALA A 157 10.57 11.22 20.32
C ALA A 157 11.75 12.18 20.62
N SER A 158 12.49 11.87 21.69
CA SER A 158 13.67 12.68 22.08
C SER A 158 14.80 12.64 21.06
N ASP A 159 14.93 11.53 20.32
CA ASP A 159 15.82 11.38 19.18
C ASP A 159 15.01 10.94 17.96
N LEU A 160 14.71 11.92 17.09
CA LEU A 160 13.90 11.72 15.90
C LEU A 160 14.57 10.84 14.85
N VAL A 161 15.90 10.87 14.77
CA VAL A 161 16.66 10.04 13.82
C VAL A 161 16.59 8.59 14.26
N LYS A 162 16.83 8.35 15.56
CA LYS A 162 16.69 7.01 16.14
C LYS A 162 15.27 6.46 15.98
N GLU A 163 14.24 7.28 16.19
CA GLU A 163 12.84 6.85 15.95
C GLU A 163 12.62 6.42 14.49
N CYS A 164 13.18 7.14 13.52
CA CYS A 164 13.10 6.75 12.11
C CYS A 164 13.81 5.40 11.84
N ASP A 165 15.00 5.22 12.39
CA ASP A 165 15.78 3.98 12.23
C ASP A 165 15.05 2.79 12.89
N ASP A 166 14.55 2.97 14.12
CA ASP A 166 13.77 1.96 14.84
C ASP A 166 12.48 1.59 14.08
N PHE A 167 11.88 2.54 13.35
CA PHE A 167 10.69 2.28 12.53
C PHE A 167 11.00 1.37 11.34
N GLU A 168 12.13 1.59 10.66
CA GLU A 168 12.63 0.72 9.59
C GLU A 168 12.96 -0.69 10.11
N ASP A 169 13.57 -0.78 11.31
CA ASP A 169 13.86 -2.05 11.97
C ASP A 169 12.57 -2.80 12.32
N LYS A 170 11.52 -2.11 12.79
CA LYS A 170 10.20 -2.72 13.06
C LYS A 170 9.55 -3.25 11.77
N ILE A 171 9.64 -2.52 10.65
CA ILE A 171 9.16 -3.00 9.34
C ILE A 171 9.92 -4.26 8.92
N THR A 172 11.25 -4.24 9.06
CA THR A 172 12.12 -5.38 8.71
C THR A 172 11.83 -6.60 9.59
N ALA A 173 11.69 -6.40 10.90
CA ALA A 173 11.33 -7.45 11.86
C ALA A 173 9.94 -8.03 11.62
N ALA A 174 9.02 -7.27 11.01
CA ALA A 174 7.71 -7.75 10.58
C ALA A 174 7.75 -8.56 9.27
N GLY A 175 8.91 -8.68 8.60
CA GLY A 175 9.08 -9.40 7.33
C GLY A 175 8.79 -8.57 6.07
N GLY A 176 8.80 -7.24 6.22
CA GLY A 176 8.49 -6.27 5.17
C GLY A 176 6.99 -6.08 4.91
N VAL A 177 6.66 -5.00 4.21
CA VAL A 177 5.27 -4.62 3.93
C VAL A 177 4.69 -5.48 2.80
N HIS A 178 3.53 -6.11 3.04
CA HIS A 178 2.85 -6.92 2.02
C HIS A 178 2.08 -6.06 1.03
N LEU A 179 1.37 -5.05 1.54
CA LEU A 179 0.63 -4.09 0.76
C LEU A 179 0.82 -2.71 1.38
N PHE A 180 1.32 -1.76 0.61
CA PHE A 180 1.44 -0.37 1.04
C PHE A 180 0.37 0.47 0.32
N ILE A 181 -0.59 1.02 1.07
CA ILE A 181 -1.56 1.96 0.53
C ILE A 181 -1.03 3.39 0.70
N GLY A 182 -1.15 4.19 -0.36
CA GLY A 182 -0.74 5.58 -0.39
C GLY A 182 -1.80 6.47 -1.03
N GLY A 183 -1.68 7.77 -0.81
CA GLY A 183 -2.28 8.80 -1.64
C GLY A 183 -1.21 9.59 -2.38
N ILE A 184 -1.63 10.58 -3.18
CA ILE A 184 -0.73 11.52 -3.85
C ILE A 184 -1.05 12.96 -3.45
N GLY A 185 -0.03 13.78 -3.23
CA GLY A 185 -0.16 15.24 -3.15
C GLY A 185 -0.55 15.87 -4.49
N SER A 186 -1.04 17.11 -4.51
CA SER A 186 -1.31 17.82 -5.77
C SER A 186 -0.03 18.11 -6.58
N ASP A 187 1.12 18.08 -5.92
CA ASP A 187 2.49 18.23 -6.44
C ASP A 187 3.15 16.88 -6.81
N GLY A 188 2.46 15.75 -6.63
CA GLY A 188 3.02 14.42 -6.91
C GLY A 188 3.80 13.76 -5.77
N HIS A 189 3.73 14.28 -4.53
CA HIS A 189 4.40 13.64 -3.40
C HIS A 189 3.70 12.36 -2.91
N ILE A 190 4.49 11.43 -2.36
CA ILE A 190 4.04 10.29 -1.55
C ILE A 190 4.46 10.50 -0.09
N ALA A 191 3.54 10.35 0.87
CA ALA A 191 3.79 10.75 2.27
C ALA A 191 4.26 12.22 2.32
N PHE A 192 5.20 12.58 3.21
CA PHE A 192 5.91 13.86 3.13
C PHE A 192 7.18 13.82 2.26
N ASN A 193 7.29 12.90 1.27
CA ASN A 193 8.37 12.92 0.29
C ASN A 193 8.11 13.98 -0.78
N GLU A 194 8.26 15.23 -0.37
CA GLU A 194 8.07 16.43 -1.18
C GLU A 194 9.01 16.49 -2.40
N PRO A 195 8.68 17.32 -3.41
CA PRO A 195 9.52 17.53 -4.58
C PRO A 195 11.00 17.77 -4.24
N GLY A 196 11.88 17.04 -4.92
CA GLY A 196 13.32 17.03 -4.67
C GLY A 196 13.79 15.94 -3.70
N SER A 197 12.88 15.21 -3.05
CA SER A 197 13.24 14.08 -2.19
C SER A 197 13.90 12.95 -2.99
N SER A 198 14.95 12.33 -2.44
CA SER A 198 15.59 11.17 -3.06
C SER A 198 14.58 10.04 -3.31
N LEU A 199 14.58 9.48 -4.51
CA LEU A 199 13.69 8.36 -4.90
C LEU A 199 14.06 7.03 -4.22
N VAL A 200 15.22 6.97 -3.56
CA VAL A 200 15.68 5.83 -2.74
C VAL A 200 15.80 6.20 -1.27
N SER A 201 15.13 7.28 -0.85
CA SER A 201 15.14 7.74 0.55
C SER A 201 14.57 6.68 1.51
N ARG A 202 15.04 6.74 2.75
CA ARG A 202 14.49 5.99 3.90
C ARG A 202 13.67 6.89 4.81
N THR A 203 13.09 6.29 5.84
CA THR A 203 12.38 6.98 6.91
C THR A 203 13.27 8.05 7.53
N ARG A 204 12.77 9.29 7.64
CA ARG A 204 13.57 10.45 8.07
C ARG A 204 12.70 11.60 8.56
N VAL A 205 13.37 12.54 9.23
CA VAL A 205 12.83 13.89 9.47
C VAL A 205 12.78 14.65 8.15
N LYS A 206 11.67 15.33 7.90
CA LYS A 206 11.47 16.16 6.72
C LYS A 206 10.81 17.49 7.09
N SER A 207 11.46 18.58 6.71
CA SER A 207 10.85 19.92 6.76
C SER A 207 9.78 20.04 5.69
N LEU A 208 8.63 20.61 6.07
CA LEU A 208 7.50 20.80 5.18
C LEU A 208 7.72 22.01 4.26
N ALA A 209 7.42 21.85 2.98
CA ALA A 209 7.37 22.91 1.98
C ALA A 209 6.23 23.88 2.32
N LYS A 210 6.38 25.10 1.80
CA LYS A 210 5.40 26.17 1.99
C LYS A 210 4.02 25.75 1.47
N GLU A 211 3.97 25.07 0.34
CA GLU A 211 2.74 24.56 -0.27
C GLU A 211 2.02 23.57 0.65
N THR A 212 2.76 22.66 1.29
CA THR A 212 2.24 21.72 2.29
C THR A 212 1.68 22.46 3.50
N ILE A 213 2.41 23.47 4.01
CA ILE A 213 1.96 24.30 5.14
C ILE A 213 0.66 25.04 4.78
N VAL A 214 0.59 25.65 3.59
CA VAL A 214 -0.61 26.36 3.11
C VAL A 214 -1.78 25.39 2.96
N ALA A 215 -1.57 24.21 2.37
CA ALA A 215 -2.63 23.22 2.19
C ALA A 215 -3.17 22.66 3.51
N ASN A 216 -2.30 22.52 4.52
CA ASN A 216 -2.66 21.96 5.82
C ASN A 216 -3.18 23.00 6.82
N ALA A 217 -2.94 24.30 6.60
CA ALA A 217 -3.43 25.37 7.47
C ALA A 217 -4.94 25.29 7.76
N ARG A 218 -5.75 24.78 6.82
CA ARG A 218 -7.20 24.55 7.01
C ARG A 218 -7.55 23.65 8.20
N PHE A 219 -6.61 22.80 8.64
CA PHE A 219 -6.75 21.93 9.80
C PHE A 219 -6.32 22.61 11.11
N PHE A 220 -5.55 23.70 11.00
CA PHE A 220 -4.99 24.45 12.13
C PHE A 220 -5.59 25.86 12.19
N ASP A 221 -6.92 25.95 12.25
CA ASP A 221 -7.68 27.22 12.31
C ASP A 221 -7.44 28.19 11.15
N ASN A 222 -7.00 27.69 9.98
CA ASN A 222 -6.53 28.50 8.85
C ASN A 222 -5.32 29.40 9.19
N ASP A 223 -4.54 29.04 10.21
CA ASP A 223 -3.35 29.74 10.66
C ASP A 223 -2.08 28.93 10.33
N MET A 224 -1.31 29.42 9.36
CA MET A 224 -0.06 28.79 8.93
C MET A 224 0.98 28.68 10.05
N THR A 225 0.95 29.55 11.05
CA THR A 225 1.93 29.54 12.16
C THR A 225 1.70 28.40 13.14
N LYS A 226 0.50 27.82 13.15
CA LYS A 226 0.13 26.66 13.97
C LYS A 226 0.45 25.32 13.30
N VAL A 227 0.78 25.32 12.02
CA VAL A 227 1.12 24.10 11.30
C VAL A 227 2.54 23.67 11.70
N PRO A 228 2.76 22.41 12.10
CA PRO A 228 4.09 21.90 12.38
C PRO A 228 5.01 22.09 11.16
N THR A 229 6.26 22.50 11.40
CA THR A 229 7.22 22.81 10.33
C THR A 229 7.99 21.58 9.84
N MET A 230 7.90 20.46 10.58
CA MET A 230 8.57 19.20 10.28
C MET A 230 7.63 18.02 10.52
N ALA A 231 7.93 16.92 9.85
CA ALA A 231 7.29 15.62 10.05
C ALA A 231 8.34 14.51 10.03
N LEU A 232 8.03 13.39 10.67
CA LEU A 232 8.68 12.11 10.40
C LEU A 232 7.91 11.45 9.26
N THR A 233 8.62 10.86 8.31
CA THR A 233 7.98 10.22 7.16
C THR A 233 8.80 9.05 6.65
N VAL A 234 8.13 7.98 6.23
CA VAL A 234 8.74 6.89 5.48
C VAL A 234 9.33 7.42 4.18
N GLY A 235 10.43 6.83 3.74
CA GLY A 235 11.07 7.21 2.49
C GLY A 235 10.37 6.64 1.27
N VAL A 236 10.68 7.20 0.09
CA VAL A 236 10.23 6.63 -1.20
C VAL A 236 10.74 5.18 -1.32
N GLY A 237 12.00 4.93 -0.94
CA GLY A 237 12.57 3.59 -0.90
C GLY A 237 11.84 2.65 0.06
N THR A 238 11.44 3.16 1.22
CA THR A 238 10.66 2.38 2.21
C THR A 238 9.33 1.89 1.64
N VAL A 239 8.63 2.72 0.86
CA VAL A 239 7.38 2.33 0.18
C VAL A 239 7.68 1.39 -1.00
N MET A 240 8.75 1.63 -1.74
CA MET A 240 9.20 0.80 -2.87
C MET A 240 9.62 -0.63 -2.45
N ASP A 241 10.00 -0.84 -1.18
CA ASP A 241 10.33 -2.16 -0.64
C ASP A 241 9.08 -3.04 -0.37
N ALA A 242 7.87 -2.46 -0.44
CA ALA A 242 6.65 -3.22 -0.29
C ALA A 242 6.50 -4.26 -1.41
N ARG A 243 5.81 -5.37 -1.14
CA ARG A 243 5.54 -6.40 -2.16
C ARG A 243 4.52 -5.93 -3.19
N GLU A 244 3.67 -4.99 -2.81
CA GLU A 244 2.60 -4.41 -3.63
C GLU A 244 2.28 -3.01 -3.11
N VAL A 245 2.06 -2.06 -4.04
CA VAL A 245 1.72 -0.68 -3.74
C VAL A 245 0.36 -0.36 -4.36
N LEU A 246 -0.52 0.28 -3.58
CA LEU A 246 -1.84 0.73 -4.00
C LEU A 246 -1.94 2.24 -3.78
N ILE A 247 -2.04 3.04 -4.84
CA ILE A 247 -2.15 4.50 -4.75
C ILE A 247 -3.58 4.92 -5.08
N LEU A 248 -4.22 5.63 -4.15
CA LEU A 248 -5.58 6.17 -4.31
C LEU A 248 -5.51 7.64 -4.72
N ILE A 249 -6.21 8.01 -5.80
CA ILE A 249 -6.15 9.37 -6.36
C ILE A 249 -7.55 9.81 -6.77
N THR A 250 -8.09 10.85 -6.13
CA THR A 250 -9.46 11.30 -6.38
C THR A 250 -9.55 12.81 -6.54
N GLY A 251 -10.31 13.25 -7.53
CA GLY A 251 -10.67 14.63 -7.80
C GLY A 251 -9.71 15.38 -8.74
N VAL A 252 -10.26 16.41 -9.39
CA VAL A 252 -9.59 17.23 -10.42
C VAL A 252 -8.25 17.80 -9.96
N HIS A 253 -8.18 18.24 -8.70
CA HIS A 253 -6.99 18.83 -8.09
C HIS A 253 -5.77 17.87 -7.99
N LYS A 254 -5.93 16.59 -8.36
CA LYS A 254 -4.85 15.60 -8.44
C LYS A 254 -4.52 15.16 -9.87
N ALA A 255 -5.24 15.65 -10.89
CA ALA A 255 -5.10 15.17 -12.26
C ALA A 255 -3.68 15.40 -12.82
N TYR A 256 -3.10 16.57 -12.56
CA TYR A 256 -1.73 16.88 -12.96
C TYR A 256 -0.72 15.91 -12.33
N ALA A 257 -0.87 15.63 -11.03
CA ALA A 257 -0.01 14.70 -10.31
C ALA A 257 -0.13 13.26 -10.84
N LEU A 258 -1.34 12.81 -11.21
CA LEU A 258 -1.54 11.51 -11.84
C LEU A 258 -0.86 11.43 -13.21
N ARG A 259 -0.97 12.47 -14.04
CA ARG A 259 -0.28 12.54 -15.33
C ARG A 259 1.23 12.43 -15.15
N CYS A 260 1.79 13.19 -14.21
CA CYS A 260 3.21 13.12 -13.90
C CYS A 260 3.63 11.72 -13.42
N ALA A 261 2.82 11.08 -12.57
CA ALA A 261 3.12 9.74 -12.07
C ALA A 261 3.08 8.64 -13.15
N THR A 262 2.32 8.81 -14.23
CA THR A 262 1.99 7.72 -15.17
C THR A 262 2.40 7.94 -16.63
N GLU A 263 2.44 9.19 -17.12
CA GLU A 263 2.76 9.50 -18.51
C GLU A 263 4.11 10.21 -18.69
N GLU A 264 4.62 10.85 -17.64
CA GLU A 264 5.93 11.49 -17.64
C GLU A 264 7.01 10.51 -17.15
N GLY A 265 8.28 10.90 -17.27
CA GLY A 265 9.40 10.06 -16.82
C GLY A 265 9.59 10.09 -15.31
N VAL A 266 10.34 9.11 -14.79
CA VAL A 266 10.72 9.07 -13.38
C VAL A 266 11.49 10.33 -13.00
N ASN A 267 10.97 11.07 -12.02
CA ASN A 267 11.48 12.38 -11.62
C ASN A 267 11.27 12.62 -10.12
N HIS A 268 12.33 13.02 -9.41
CA HIS A 268 12.26 13.32 -7.97
C HIS A 268 11.44 14.57 -7.61
N MET A 269 11.05 15.39 -8.60
CA MET A 269 10.08 16.47 -8.41
C MET A 269 8.65 15.97 -8.27
N CYS A 270 8.42 14.70 -8.58
CA CYS A 270 7.11 14.04 -8.56
C CYS A 270 7.33 12.61 -8.07
N THR A 271 7.50 12.46 -6.76
CA THR A 271 8.10 11.27 -6.16
C THR A 271 7.28 10.00 -6.38
N VAL A 272 5.97 10.10 -6.59
CA VAL A 272 5.11 8.97 -7.00
C VAL A 272 5.53 8.36 -8.34
N SER A 273 6.19 9.11 -9.23
CA SER A 273 6.74 8.56 -10.49
C SER A 273 7.77 7.44 -10.26
N ALA A 274 8.37 7.34 -9.05
CA ALA A 274 9.24 6.23 -8.69
C ALA A 274 8.55 4.86 -8.85
N PHE A 275 7.23 4.79 -8.63
CA PHE A 275 6.47 3.55 -8.73
C PHE A 275 6.34 3.01 -10.16
N GLN A 276 6.76 3.76 -11.19
CA GLN A 276 6.96 3.22 -12.52
C GLN A 276 8.03 2.11 -12.55
N GLN A 277 8.94 2.11 -11.58
CA GLN A 277 9.98 1.09 -11.42
C GLN A 277 9.60 -0.01 -10.40
N HIS A 278 8.45 0.11 -9.75
CA HIS A 278 8.00 -0.87 -8.77
C HIS A 278 7.33 -2.05 -9.51
N PRO A 279 7.66 -3.32 -9.17
CA PRO A 279 7.18 -4.47 -9.93
C PRO A 279 5.66 -4.68 -9.84
N ARG A 280 4.98 -4.06 -8.86
CA ARG A 280 3.57 -4.29 -8.59
C ARG A 280 2.85 -3.08 -7.99
N THR A 281 2.59 -2.07 -8.83
CA THR A 281 1.82 -0.89 -8.43
C THR A 281 0.45 -0.87 -9.11
N ILE A 282 -0.57 -0.51 -8.32
CA ILE A 282 -1.92 -0.25 -8.80
C ILE A 282 -2.31 1.18 -8.41
N PHE A 283 -2.67 1.98 -9.39
CA PHE A 283 -3.32 3.27 -9.21
C PHE A 283 -4.83 3.07 -9.31
N VAL A 284 -5.59 3.51 -8.31
CA VAL A 284 -7.05 3.47 -8.30
C VAL A 284 -7.55 4.90 -8.26
N VAL A 285 -8.25 5.30 -9.31
CA VAL A 285 -8.56 6.70 -9.56
C VAL A 285 -10.03 6.89 -9.92
N ASP A 286 -10.56 8.08 -9.63
CA ASP A 286 -11.85 8.51 -10.18
C ASP A 286 -11.66 9.16 -11.56
N ASP A 287 -12.76 9.31 -12.31
CA ASP A 287 -12.74 9.92 -13.65
C ASP A 287 -12.18 11.36 -13.61
N ASP A 288 -12.49 12.13 -12.57
CA ASP A 288 -11.99 13.50 -12.36
C ASP A 288 -10.46 13.58 -12.25
N ALA A 289 -9.81 12.59 -11.62
CA ALA A 289 -8.36 12.53 -11.55
C ALA A 289 -7.72 12.22 -12.92
N THR A 290 -8.48 11.80 -13.94
CA THR A 290 -7.93 11.48 -15.27
C THR A 290 -7.92 12.64 -16.26
N LEU A 291 -8.40 13.83 -15.88
CA LEU A 291 -8.62 14.95 -16.81
C LEU A 291 -7.36 15.45 -17.54
N GLU A 292 -6.18 15.23 -16.96
CA GLU A 292 -4.89 15.60 -17.55
C GLU A 292 -4.22 14.44 -18.33
N LEU A 293 -4.83 13.26 -18.35
CA LEU A 293 -4.29 12.10 -19.08
C LEU A 293 -4.65 12.16 -20.56
N LYS A 294 -3.80 11.55 -21.41
CA LYS A 294 -4.13 11.34 -22.81
C LYS A 294 -5.32 10.40 -22.93
N VAL A 295 -6.24 10.72 -23.83
CA VAL A 295 -7.39 9.86 -24.19
C VAL A 295 -6.96 8.42 -24.49
N ARG A 296 -5.81 8.23 -25.15
CA ARG A 296 -5.26 6.90 -25.45
C ARG A 296 -4.94 6.09 -24.18
N THR A 297 -4.36 6.73 -23.16
CA THR A 297 -4.03 6.12 -21.87
C THR A 297 -5.31 5.68 -21.16
N VAL A 298 -6.30 6.59 -21.06
CA VAL A 298 -7.59 6.29 -20.45
C VAL A 298 -8.30 5.15 -21.17
N LYS A 299 -8.38 5.19 -22.51
CA LYS A 299 -9.03 4.13 -23.30
C LYS A 299 -8.35 2.77 -23.11
N TYR A 300 -7.01 2.74 -23.06
CA TYR A 300 -6.27 1.51 -22.83
C TYR A 300 -6.66 0.87 -21.49
N PHE A 301 -6.61 1.63 -20.40
CA PHE A 301 -6.90 1.10 -19.07
C PHE A 301 -8.39 0.86 -18.81
N LYS A 302 -9.30 1.67 -19.36
CA LYS A 302 -10.74 1.35 -19.36
C LYS A 302 -11.03 0.03 -20.07
N GLY A 303 -10.31 -0.27 -21.17
CA GLY A 303 -10.39 -1.55 -21.86
C GLY A 303 -9.87 -2.76 -21.06
N LEU A 304 -9.19 -2.55 -19.93
CA LEU A 304 -8.70 -3.60 -19.04
C LEU A 304 -9.54 -3.76 -17.76
N MET A 305 -10.62 -3.00 -17.60
CA MET A 305 -11.40 -3.00 -16.36
C MET A 305 -12.02 -4.37 -16.04
N ASP A 306 -12.45 -5.15 -17.03
CA ASP A 306 -12.93 -6.53 -16.80
C ASP A 306 -11.84 -7.44 -16.21
N VAL A 307 -10.58 -7.19 -16.54
CA VAL A 307 -9.44 -7.93 -15.97
C VAL A 307 -9.12 -7.43 -14.57
N HIS A 308 -9.19 -6.12 -14.34
CA HIS A 308 -8.90 -5.51 -13.03
C HIS A 308 -10.00 -5.78 -12.00
N ASN A 309 -11.27 -5.84 -12.41
CA ASN A 309 -12.39 -6.08 -11.51
C ASN A 309 -12.38 -7.50 -10.90
N LYS A 310 -11.75 -8.47 -11.57
CA LYS A 310 -11.47 -9.81 -10.99
C LYS A 310 -10.62 -9.78 -9.73
N LEU A 311 -9.93 -8.67 -9.43
CA LEU A 311 -9.16 -8.52 -8.20
C LEU A 311 -10.04 -8.24 -6.97
N VAL A 312 -11.25 -7.75 -7.20
CA VAL A 312 -12.19 -7.29 -6.16
C VAL A 312 -13.52 -8.04 -6.18
N GLU A 313 -13.71 -8.97 -7.12
CA GLU A 313 -14.79 -9.96 -7.07
C GLU A 313 -14.77 -10.70 -5.73
N ASP A 314 -15.95 -11.05 -5.23
CA ASP A 314 -16.05 -11.88 -4.03
C ASP A 314 -15.39 -13.23 -4.30
N PRO A 315 -14.67 -13.81 -3.32
CA PRO A 315 -14.08 -15.14 -3.48
C PRO A 315 -15.19 -16.14 -3.86
N GLN A 316 -15.13 -16.71 -5.07
CA GLN A 316 -16.04 -17.77 -5.48
C GLN A 316 -15.65 -19.05 -4.73
N ASP A 317 -16.47 -19.43 -3.75
CA ASP A 317 -16.46 -20.66 -2.93
C ASP A 317 -15.87 -20.52 -1.49
N PRO A 318 -16.70 -20.70 -0.43
CA PRO A 318 -16.25 -20.72 0.97
C PRO A 318 -15.39 -21.94 1.35
N THR A 319 -15.14 -22.89 0.45
CA THR A 319 -14.16 -23.99 0.67
C THR A 319 -12.72 -23.61 0.31
N ASP A 320 -12.52 -22.52 -0.44
CA ASP A 320 -11.23 -21.85 -0.64
C ASP A 320 -10.96 -20.74 0.39
N ALA A 321 -11.93 -20.49 1.28
CA ALA A 321 -11.74 -19.64 2.46
C ALA A 321 -11.18 -20.48 3.62
N PRO A 322 -9.96 -20.20 4.09
CA PRO A 322 -9.39 -20.91 5.23
C PRO A 322 -10.24 -20.72 6.52
N PRO A 323 -10.16 -21.65 7.48
CA PRO A 323 -11.09 -21.76 8.58
C PRO A 323 -10.89 -20.65 9.63
N SER A 324 -11.36 -19.45 9.33
CA SER A 324 -11.53 -18.34 10.29
C SER A 324 -12.91 -17.72 10.24
N ALA A 325 -13.76 -18.11 9.27
CA ALA A 325 -15.16 -17.70 9.18
C ALA A 325 -16.15 -18.85 9.43
N LYS A 326 -15.88 -19.74 10.40
CA LYS A 326 -16.92 -20.63 10.91
C LYS A 326 -17.90 -19.83 11.76
N ARG A 327 -18.99 -19.43 11.10
CA ARG A 327 -20.31 -19.07 11.62
C ARG A 327 -20.52 -19.48 13.09
N LEU A 328 -20.52 -18.49 14.00
CA LEU A 328 -21.31 -18.54 15.23
C LEU A 328 -22.78 -18.56 14.82
N LYS A 329 -23.29 -19.73 14.41
CA LYS A 329 -24.72 -19.99 14.56
C LYS A 329 -24.90 -20.42 16.00
N SER A 330 -25.58 -19.57 16.76
CA SER A 330 -26.20 -19.92 18.02
C SER A 330 -26.94 -21.24 17.84
N VAL A 331 -26.48 -22.27 18.53
CA VAL A 331 -27.30 -23.40 18.93
C VAL A 331 -28.27 -22.82 19.96
N SER A 332 -29.48 -22.51 19.53
CA SER A 332 -30.63 -22.50 20.41
C SER A 332 -31.45 -23.70 19.98
N ASP A 333 -31.37 -24.73 20.79
CA ASP A 333 -32.04 -26.00 20.61
C ASP A 333 -33.55 -25.78 20.45
N ASP A 334 -34.04 -26.34 19.35
CA ASP A 334 -35.44 -26.56 19.06
C ASP A 334 -35.81 -27.86 19.79
N ASP A 335 -36.10 -27.75 21.09
CA ASP A 335 -36.67 -28.86 21.86
C ASP A 335 -38.19 -28.86 21.64
N GLY A 336 -38.59 -29.56 20.58
CA GLY A 336 -39.97 -29.98 20.37
C GLY A 336 -40.23 -31.34 21.01
N GLY A 337 -41.13 -31.37 22.00
CA GLY A 337 -42.04 -32.50 22.24
C GLY A 337 -41.78 -33.39 23.45
N ASN A 338 -42.52 -33.13 24.55
CA ASN A 338 -43.68 -33.93 24.96
C ASN A 338 -44.51 -33.18 26.02
#